data_AF-A0A933A0W7-F1
#
_entry.id   AF-A0A933A0W7-F1
#
_cell.length_a   1.000
_cell.length_b   1.000
_cell.length_c   1.000
_cell.angle_alpha   90.00
_cell.angle_beta   90.00
_cell.angle_gamma   90.00
#
_symmetry.space_group_name_H-M   'P 1'
#
loop_
_entity.id
_entity.type
_entity.pdbx_description
1 polymer ?
#
loop_
_entity_poly.entity_id
_entity_poly.type
_entity_poly.pdbx_seq_one_letter_code
_entity_poly.pdbx_strand_id
1 'polypeptide(L)'
;MATEPMSHADVVLSPSELVLLYADQFCEKPGWGEFEFELPTGKGKVKPEQLAEALLAGAILASEQAGNLRLRVQEKRGFLGRRSKELLAEAGDATARWPEHTLESQVRPLVEAQPLKVSALIAGLLKETTGSGWTQAITLVQNGLLARGLLEIEEVKQRALLGTKTTERHRISERTAQFLTDCPVDPVKRLISECQQSHAEVWKLLQEEVKSGLRARTESDDSYPADYSPS
;
A
#
# COMPACT_ATOMS: atom_id res chain seq x y z
N MET A 1 -22.12 13.99 -31.09
CA MET A 1 -21.08 13.06 -30.60
C MET A 1 -21.76 12.11 -29.65
N ALA A 2 -22.02 10.88 -30.10
CA ALA A 2 -22.50 9.83 -29.22
C ALA A 2 -21.34 9.42 -28.32
N THR A 3 -21.52 9.54 -27.01
CA THR A 3 -20.71 8.85 -26.03
C THR A 3 -20.85 7.36 -26.32
N GLU A 4 -19.78 6.72 -26.80
CA GLU A 4 -19.71 5.27 -26.82
C GLU A 4 -20.02 4.77 -25.40
N PRO A 5 -20.91 3.77 -25.24
CA PRO A 5 -21.10 3.16 -23.93
C PRO A 5 -19.73 2.62 -23.52
N MET A 6 -19.18 3.16 -22.42
CA MET A 6 -17.95 2.63 -21.85
C MET A 6 -18.15 1.12 -21.70
N SER A 7 -17.37 0.36 -22.48
CA SER A 7 -17.40 -1.09 -22.47
C SER A 7 -17.35 -1.58 -21.02
N HIS A 8 -18.06 -2.67 -20.73
CA HIS A 8 -17.87 -3.49 -19.53
C HIS A 8 -16.41 -3.97 -19.48
N ALA A 9 -15.47 -3.09 -19.13
CA ALA A 9 -14.14 -3.52 -18.79
C ALA A 9 -14.29 -4.47 -17.60
N ASP A 10 -13.60 -5.60 -17.61
CA ASP A 10 -13.58 -6.45 -16.43
C ASP A 10 -12.93 -5.63 -15.30
N VAL A 11 -13.58 -5.56 -14.14
CA VAL A 11 -12.93 -4.98 -12.96
C VAL A 11 -11.73 -5.88 -12.66
N VAL A 12 -10.52 -5.31 -12.72
CA VAL A 12 -9.30 -6.02 -12.34
C VAL A 12 -8.68 -5.30 -11.16
N LEU A 13 -8.61 -6.01 -10.03
CA LEU A 13 -7.99 -5.53 -8.80
C LEU A 13 -6.59 -6.12 -8.67
N SER A 14 -5.62 -5.29 -8.31
CA SER A 14 -4.30 -5.77 -7.94
C SER A 14 -4.29 -6.32 -6.50
N PRO A 15 -3.25 -7.07 -6.10
CA PRO A 15 -3.16 -7.63 -4.74
C PRO A 15 -3.22 -6.59 -3.63
N SER A 16 -2.55 -5.45 -3.75
CA SER A 16 -2.66 -4.36 -2.76
C SER A 16 -4.07 -3.78 -2.68
N GLU A 17 -4.80 -3.72 -3.79
CA GLU A 17 -6.18 -3.24 -3.79
C GLU A 17 -7.13 -4.24 -3.15
N LEU A 18 -6.92 -5.53 -3.38
CA LEU A 18 -7.63 -6.58 -2.66
C LEU A 18 -7.33 -6.52 -1.16
N VAL A 19 -6.09 -6.24 -0.76
CA VAL A 19 -5.76 -6.02 0.66
C VAL A 19 -6.51 -4.80 1.22
N LEU A 20 -6.62 -3.69 0.50
CA LEU A 20 -7.38 -2.52 0.95
C LEU A 20 -8.87 -2.83 1.12
N LEU A 21 -9.47 -3.49 0.13
CA LEU A 21 -10.91 -3.73 0.07
C LEU A 21 -11.37 -4.86 1.02
N TYR A 22 -10.48 -5.79 1.36
CA TYR A 22 -10.69 -6.87 2.34
C TYR A 22 -9.78 -6.72 3.57
N ALA A 23 -9.46 -5.48 3.97
CA ALA A 23 -8.50 -5.20 5.03
C ALA A 23 -8.82 -5.85 6.38
N ASP A 24 -10.10 -6.09 6.66
CA ASP A 24 -10.57 -6.82 7.85
C ASP A 24 -10.09 -8.28 7.92
N GLN A 25 -9.61 -8.83 6.81
CA GLN A 25 -9.04 -10.18 6.70
C GLN A 25 -7.52 -10.20 6.81
N PHE A 26 -6.86 -9.03 6.78
CA PHE A 26 -5.40 -8.89 6.84
C PHE A 26 -4.93 -8.15 8.10
N CYS A 27 -5.80 -7.35 8.72
CA CYS A 27 -5.46 -6.44 9.80
C CYS A 27 -6.34 -6.69 11.02
N GLU A 28 -5.82 -6.36 12.20
CA GLU A 28 -6.58 -6.36 13.43
C GLU A 28 -7.54 -5.15 13.48
N LYS A 29 -8.63 -5.33 14.22
CA LYS A 29 -9.50 -4.22 14.58
C LYS A 29 -8.76 -3.28 15.55
N PRO A 30 -8.94 -1.95 15.45
CA PRO A 30 -8.35 -1.02 16.38
C PRO A 30 -8.94 -1.23 17.79
N GLY A 31 -8.08 -1.09 18.81
CA GLY A 31 -8.48 -1.08 20.21
C GLY A 31 -9.18 0.23 20.59
N TRP A 32 -9.70 0.29 21.82
CA TRP A 32 -10.35 1.50 22.32
C TRP A 32 -9.35 2.66 22.42
N GLY A 33 -9.67 3.79 21.79
CA GLY A 33 -8.82 4.99 21.78
C GLY A 33 -7.63 4.94 20.83
N GLU A 34 -7.47 3.85 20.06
CA GLU A 34 -6.44 3.75 19.02
C GLU A 34 -6.87 4.49 17.74
N PHE A 35 -5.88 4.92 16.96
CA PHE A 35 -6.12 5.51 15.65
C PHE A 35 -6.67 4.46 14.69
N GLU A 36 -7.70 4.84 13.93
CA GLU A 36 -8.49 3.92 13.12
C GLU A 36 -8.62 4.42 11.69
N PHE A 37 -8.57 3.50 10.73
CA PHE A 37 -8.88 3.74 9.34
C PHE A 37 -10.21 3.09 8.98
N GLU A 38 -11.15 3.88 8.48
CA GLU A 38 -12.46 3.40 8.01
C GLU A 38 -12.34 2.82 6.59
N LEU A 39 -12.85 1.61 6.40
CA LEU A 39 -12.74 0.92 5.12
C LEU A 39 -13.65 1.57 4.06
N PRO A 40 -13.21 1.66 2.78
CA PRO A 40 -14.05 2.19 1.70
C PRO A 40 -15.33 1.37 1.45
N THR A 41 -15.37 0.13 1.94
CA THR A 41 -16.56 -0.74 1.89
C THR A 41 -17.62 -0.35 2.92
N GLY A 42 -17.27 0.49 3.91
CA GLY A 42 -18.10 0.82 5.07
C GLY A 42 -18.28 -0.33 6.07
N LYS A 43 -17.61 -1.47 5.87
CA LYS A 43 -17.83 -2.72 6.64
C LYS A 43 -16.91 -2.89 7.85
N GLY A 44 -16.17 -1.85 8.26
CA GLY A 44 -15.31 -1.94 9.43
C GLY A 44 -14.24 -0.89 9.49
N LYS A 45 -13.35 -1.07 10.46
CA LYS A 45 -12.19 -0.23 10.71
C LYS A 45 -10.99 -1.09 11.08
N VAL A 46 -9.79 -0.64 10.72
CA VAL A 46 -8.53 -1.35 10.94
C VAL A 46 -7.44 -0.38 11.42
N LYS A 47 -6.33 -0.91 11.92
CA LYS A 47 -5.13 -0.12 12.23
C LYS A 47 -4.42 0.29 10.93
N PRO A 48 -4.21 1.59 10.66
CA PRO A 48 -3.60 2.04 9.41
C PRO A 48 -2.16 1.59 9.23
N GLU A 49 -1.41 1.39 10.31
CA GLU A 49 -0.04 0.87 10.28
C GLU A 49 -0.01 -0.54 9.70
N GLN A 50 -0.85 -1.43 10.25
CA GLN A 50 -0.97 -2.81 9.79
C GLN A 50 -1.47 -2.88 8.35
N LEU A 51 -2.41 -2.00 8.00
CA LEU A 51 -2.91 -1.91 6.63
C LEU A 51 -1.81 -1.50 5.66
N ALA A 52 -1.07 -0.43 5.93
CA ALA A 52 0.03 0.02 5.09
C ALA A 52 1.10 -1.07 4.91
N GLU A 53 1.46 -1.76 6.00
CA GLU A 53 2.39 -2.90 5.95
C GLU A 53 1.87 -4.02 5.05
N ALA A 54 0.59 -4.40 5.20
CA ALA A 54 -0.03 -5.44 4.39
C ALA A 54 -0.16 -5.07 2.91
N LEU A 55 -0.50 -3.82 2.60
CA LEU A 55 -0.59 -3.30 1.22
C LEU A 55 0.76 -3.42 0.51
N LEU A 56 1.82 -2.94 1.16
CA LEU A 56 3.16 -2.94 0.59
C LEU A 56 3.73 -4.37 0.48
N ALA A 57 3.55 -5.21 1.50
CA ALA A 57 3.99 -6.61 1.46
C ALA A 57 3.25 -7.38 0.34
N GLY A 58 1.93 -7.20 0.23
CA GLY A 58 1.12 -7.80 -0.83
C GLY A 58 1.58 -7.39 -2.22
N ALA A 59 1.82 -6.09 -2.44
CA ALA A 59 2.30 -5.57 -3.72
C ALA A 59 3.69 -6.10 -4.09
N ILE A 60 4.63 -6.14 -3.14
CA ILE A 60 6.00 -6.59 -3.38
C ILE A 60 6.02 -8.09 -3.67
N LEU A 61 5.34 -8.91 -2.87
CA LEU A 61 5.29 -10.37 -3.08
C LEU A 61 4.57 -10.73 -4.38
N ALA A 62 3.52 -9.99 -4.73
CA ALA A 62 2.82 -10.21 -5.99
C ALA A 62 3.68 -9.86 -7.19
N SER A 63 4.43 -8.76 -7.08
CA SER A 63 5.39 -8.35 -8.10
C SER A 63 6.53 -9.37 -8.24
N GLU A 64 6.97 -9.99 -7.15
CA GLU A 64 7.93 -11.09 -7.19
C GLU A 64 7.35 -12.34 -7.87
N GLN A 65 6.16 -12.78 -7.46
CA GLN A 65 5.48 -13.95 -8.03
C GLN A 65 5.22 -13.78 -9.53
N ALA A 66 4.91 -12.56 -9.97
CA ALA A 66 4.70 -12.21 -11.37
C ALA A 66 6.02 -12.01 -12.16
N GLY A 67 7.17 -12.11 -11.50
CA GLY A 67 8.50 -11.96 -12.09
C GLY A 67 8.91 -10.52 -12.43
N ASN A 68 8.16 -9.52 -11.94
CA ASN A 68 8.48 -8.10 -12.12
C ASN A 68 9.70 -7.66 -11.31
N LEU A 69 9.90 -8.29 -10.16
CA LEU A 69 11.09 -8.12 -9.34
C LEU A 69 11.55 -9.47 -8.81
N ARG A 70 12.74 -9.51 -8.24
CA ARG A 70 13.23 -10.63 -7.43
C ARG A 70 13.71 -10.11 -6.09
N LEU A 71 13.37 -10.79 -5.00
CA LEU A 71 13.89 -10.49 -3.68
C LEU A 71 15.19 -11.27 -3.44
N ARG A 72 16.20 -10.58 -2.93
CA ARG A 72 17.50 -11.17 -2.62
C ARG A 72 17.99 -10.72 -1.26
N VAL A 73 18.29 -11.70 -0.39
CA VAL A 73 18.95 -11.44 0.88
C VAL A 73 20.43 -11.16 0.62
N GLN A 74 20.92 -10.01 1.08
CA GLN A 74 22.32 -9.63 1.01
C GLN A 74 22.93 -9.55 2.41
N GLU A 75 24.07 -10.22 2.61
CA GLU A 75 24.90 -10.00 3.79
C GLU A 75 25.76 -8.75 3.63
N LYS A 76 25.69 -7.88 4.62
CA LYS A 76 26.52 -6.68 4.72
C LYS A 76 27.45 -6.79 5.92
N ARG A 77 28.72 -6.43 5.72
CA ARG A 77 29.66 -6.23 6.83
C ARG A 77 29.34 -4.88 7.47
N GLY A 78 28.83 -4.92 8.70
CA GLY A 78 28.61 -3.75 9.53
C GLY A 78 29.89 -3.26 10.21
N PHE A 79 29.77 -2.13 10.89
CA PHE A 79 30.83 -1.58 11.73
C PHE A 79 31.11 -2.53 12.91
N LEU A 80 32.38 -2.65 13.30
CA LEU A 80 32.85 -3.54 14.39
C LEU A 80 32.65 -5.05 14.15
N GLY A 81 32.67 -5.50 12.88
CA GLY A 81 32.66 -6.92 12.54
C GLY A 81 31.31 -7.62 12.70
N ARG A 82 30.24 -6.90 13.06
CA ARG A 82 28.87 -7.43 13.04
C ARG A 82 28.43 -7.62 11.59
N ARG A 83 27.84 -8.77 11.27
CA ARG A 83 27.16 -8.98 9.99
C ARG A 83 25.69 -8.60 10.15
N SER A 84 25.15 -7.84 9.19
CA SER A 84 23.73 -7.58 9.07
C SER A 84 23.23 -8.16 7.76
N LYS A 85 21.95 -8.53 7.71
CA LYS A 85 21.28 -8.91 6.47
C LYS A 85 20.36 -7.78 6.05
N GLU A 86 20.21 -7.57 4.76
CA GLU A 86 19.22 -6.66 4.19
C GLU A 86 18.53 -7.32 3.00
N LEU A 87 17.31 -6.87 2.71
CA LEU A 87 16.53 -7.36 1.58
C LEU A 87 16.65 -6.38 0.42
N LEU A 88 17.16 -6.86 -0.70
CA LEU A 88 17.18 -6.13 -1.95
C LEU A 88 16.04 -6.59 -2.86
N ALA A 89 15.49 -5.64 -3.62
CA ALA A 89 14.66 -5.88 -4.77
C ALA A 89 15.47 -5.52 -6.03
N GLU A 90 15.53 -6.44 -6.98
CA GLU A 90 16.14 -6.25 -8.30
C GLU A 90 15.11 -6.55 -9.39
N ALA A 91 15.32 -6.04 -10.60
CA ALA A 91 14.43 -6.33 -11.72
C ALA A 91 14.37 -7.84 -11.98
N GLY A 92 13.16 -8.36 -12.14
CA GLY A 92 12.94 -9.77 -12.45
C GLY A 92 12.91 -10.05 -13.96
N ASP A 93 12.85 -11.34 -14.30
CA ASP A 93 12.98 -11.82 -15.68
C ASP A 93 11.72 -11.58 -16.53
N ALA A 94 10.58 -11.23 -15.92
CA ALA A 94 9.30 -11.08 -16.61
C ALA A 94 8.68 -9.69 -16.41
N THR A 95 8.09 -9.13 -17.47
CA THR A 95 7.37 -7.85 -17.41
C THR A 95 5.87 -8.10 -17.36
N ALA A 96 5.38 -8.55 -16.20
CA ALA A 96 3.95 -8.68 -15.96
C ALA A 96 3.28 -7.30 -15.95
N ARG A 97 2.18 -7.18 -16.71
CA ARG A 97 1.42 -5.94 -16.83
C ARG A 97 0.35 -5.90 -15.73
N TRP A 98 0.67 -5.21 -14.65
CA TRP A 98 -0.34 -4.80 -13.67
C TRP A 98 -1.19 -3.65 -14.23
N PRO A 99 -2.46 -3.52 -13.78
CA PRO A 99 -3.26 -2.35 -14.13
C PRO A 99 -2.52 -1.06 -13.77
N GLU A 100 -2.61 -0.04 -14.62
CA GLU A 100 -2.00 1.26 -14.35
C GLU A 100 -2.51 1.83 -13.02
N HIS A 101 -1.71 2.71 -12.40
CA HIS A 101 -2.00 3.35 -11.11
C HIS A 101 -2.07 2.42 -9.89
N THR A 102 -1.79 1.12 -10.04
CA THR A 102 -1.62 0.19 -8.91
C THR A 102 -0.24 0.36 -8.27
N LEU A 103 -0.06 -0.08 -7.01
CA LEU A 103 1.28 -0.14 -6.40
C LEU A 103 2.21 -1.03 -7.22
N GLU A 104 1.72 -2.20 -7.64
CA GLU A 104 2.47 -3.22 -8.37
C GLU A 104 2.98 -2.71 -9.72
N SER A 105 2.18 -1.89 -10.42
CA SER A 105 2.62 -1.26 -11.69
C SER A 105 3.80 -0.31 -11.51
N GLN A 106 4.02 0.22 -10.31
CA GLN A 106 5.06 1.19 -10.01
C GLN A 106 6.36 0.56 -9.51
N VAL A 107 6.36 -0.74 -9.16
CA VAL A 107 7.53 -1.39 -8.56
C VAL A 107 8.68 -1.59 -9.55
N ARG A 108 8.40 -2.21 -10.70
CA ARG A 108 9.43 -2.56 -11.69
C ARG A 108 10.23 -1.32 -12.19
N PRO A 109 9.59 -0.19 -12.54
CA PRO A 109 10.33 1.00 -12.97
C PRO A 109 11.35 1.52 -11.96
N LEU A 110 11.14 1.29 -10.66
CA LEU A 110 12.06 1.75 -9.60
C LEU A 110 13.32 0.87 -9.49
N VAL A 111 13.24 -0.41 -9.85
CA VAL A 111 14.35 -1.37 -9.73
C VAL A 111 15.02 -1.70 -11.07
N GLU A 112 14.53 -1.14 -12.18
CA GLU A 112 15.00 -1.43 -13.53
C GLU A 112 16.43 -0.96 -13.78
N ALA A 113 16.81 0.20 -13.23
CA ALA A 113 18.15 0.75 -13.40
C ALA A 113 19.20 0.06 -12.52
N GLN A 114 18.82 -0.31 -11.28
CA GLN A 114 19.71 -0.95 -10.32
C GLN A 114 18.92 -1.63 -9.19
N PRO A 115 19.50 -2.65 -8.53
CA PRO A 115 18.94 -3.19 -7.30
C PRO A 115 18.78 -2.11 -6.23
N LEU A 116 17.64 -2.12 -5.54
CA LEU A 116 17.34 -1.24 -4.43
C LEU A 116 17.14 -2.04 -3.16
N LYS A 117 17.53 -1.47 -2.03
CA LYS A 117 17.05 -1.94 -0.73
C LYS A 117 15.53 -1.80 -0.68
N VAL A 118 14.81 -2.76 -0.13
CA VAL A 118 13.33 -2.73 -0.11
C VAL A 118 12.79 -1.48 0.61
N SER A 119 13.42 -1.02 1.70
CA SER A 119 13.05 0.26 2.32
C SER A 119 13.23 1.47 1.39
N ALA A 120 14.26 1.50 0.55
CA ALA A 120 14.48 2.54 -0.44
C ALA A 120 13.49 2.46 -1.60
N LEU A 121 13.13 1.25 -2.04
CA LEU A 121 12.04 1.01 -3.00
C LEU A 121 10.73 1.60 -2.46
N ILE A 122 10.38 1.31 -1.20
CA ILE A 122 9.16 1.83 -0.57
C ILE A 122 9.19 3.35 -0.46
N ALA A 123 10.33 3.92 -0.04
CA ALA A 123 10.49 5.37 -0.05
C ALA A 123 10.32 5.96 -1.47
N GLY A 124 10.75 5.25 -2.53
CA GLY A 124 10.55 5.66 -3.91
C GLY A 124 9.09 5.57 -4.39
N LEU A 125 8.32 4.59 -3.89
CA LEU A 125 6.88 4.49 -4.14
C LEU A 125 6.11 5.62 -3.45
N LEU A 126 6.48 5.93 -2.21
CA LEU A 126 5.90 6.99 -1.39
C LEU A 126 6.56 8.33 -1.75
N LYS A 127 6.17 8.87 -2.90
CA LYS A 127 6.77 10.07 -3.53
C LYS A 127 6.50 11.38 -2.77
N GLU A 128 5.51 11.39 -1.88
CA GLU A 128 5.09 12.60 -1.17
C GLU A 128 5.91 12.83 0.11
N THR A 129 6.10 14.10 0.46
CA THR A 129 6.92 14.50 1.62
C THR A 129 6.10 14.86 2.85
N THR A 130 4.77 14.89 2.74
CA THR A 130 3.88 15.34 3.81
C THR A 130 3.00 14.22 4.32
N GLY A 131 2.81 14.15 5.64
CA GLY A 131 2.00 13.13 6.31
C GLY A 131 2.73 11.82 6.57
N SER A 132 2.14 10.99 7.45
CA SER A 132 2.73 9.70 7.83
C SER A 132 2.89 8.77 6.62
N GLY A 133 3.97 7.98 6.60
CA GLY A 133 4.20 7.01 5.52
C GLY A 133 3.06 5.99 5.37
N TRP A 134 2.35 5.69 6.47
CA TRP A 134 1.18 4.81 6.46
C TRP A 134 0.01 5.42 5.70
N THR A 135 -0.30 6.69 6.00
CA THR A 135 -1.33 7.44 5.27
C THR A 135 -0.98 7.53 3.80
N GLN A 136 0.27 7.82 3.45
CA GLN A 136 0.71 7.89 2.06
C GLN A 136 0.51 6.56 1.32
N ALA A 137 0.87 5.42 1.91
CA ALA A 137 0.69 4.12 1.29
C ALA A 137 -0.79 3.81 1.01
N ILE A 138 -1.68 4.11 1.98
CA ILE A 138 -3.12 3.91 1.83
C ILE A 138 -3.69 4.86 0.76
N THR A 139 -3.34 6.14 0.82
CA THR A 139 -3.77 7.16 -0.14
C THR A 139 -3.32 6.82 -1.56
N LEU A 140 -2.11 6.28 -1.73
CA LEU A 140 -1.60 5.88 -3.05
C LEU A 140 -2.48 4.78 -3.68
N VAL A 141 -2.91 3.79 -2.90
CA VAL A 141 -3.83 2.74 -3.37
C VAL A 141 -5.24 3.31 -3.63
N GLN A 142 -5.74 4.18 -2.74
CA GLN A 142 -7.04 4.83 -2.93
C GLN A 142 -7.08 5.69 -4.21
N ASN A 143 -6.04 6.47 -4.45
CA ASN A 143 -5.89 7.28 -5.65
C ASN A 143 -5.83 6.42 -6.91
N GLY A 144 -5.16 5.26 -6.86
CA GLY A 144 -5.14 4.29 -7.95
C GLY A 144 -6.52 3.71 -8.27
N LEU A 145 -7.32 3.42 -7.25
CA LEU A 145 -8.70 2.97 -7.43
C LEU A 145 -9.62 4.10 -7.93
N LEU A 146 -9.46 5.32 -7.41
CA LEU A 146 -10.20 6.52 -7.86
C LEU A 146 -9.91 6.81 -9.34
N ALA A 147 -8.63 6.81 -9.73
CA ALA A 147 -8.21 7.04 -11.11
C ALA A 147 -8.83 6.03 -12.10
N ARG A 148 -9.17 4.83 -11.61
CA ARG A 148 -9.81 3.77 -12.39
C ARG A 148 -11.33 3.66 -12.20
N GLY A 149 -11.95 4.61 -11.48
CA GLY A 149 -13.40 4.63 -11.24
C GLY A 149 -13.91 3.49 -10.36
N LEU A 150 -13.03 2.91 -9.53
CA LEU A 150 -13.37 1.81 -8.63
C LEU A 150 -13.69 2.28 -7.20
N LEU A 151 -13.22 3.46 -6.85
CA LEU A 151 -13.69 4.25 -5.71
C LEU A 151 -14.36 5.53 -6.20
N GLU A 152 -15.18 6.10 -5.33
CA GLU A 152 -15.84 7.40 -5.46
C GLU A 152 -15.59 8.20 -4.17
N ILE A 153 -15.62 9.53 -4.27
CA ILE A 153 -15.55 10.43 -3.12
C ILE A 153 -16.97 10.86 -2.78
N GLU A 154 -17.39 10.60 -1.55
CA GLU A 154 -18.65 11.03 -0.97
C GLU A 154 -18.41 12.18 0.01
N GLU A 155 -19.06 13.32 -0.20
CA GLU A 155 -19.07 14.41 0.78
C GLU A 155 -20.04 14.10 1.92
N VAL A 156 -19.50 13.88 3.12
CA VAL A 156 -20.28 13.63 4.33
C VAL A 156 -20.35 14.91 5.14
N LYS A 157 -21.58 15.43 5.30
CA LYS A 157 -21.85 16.57 6.18
C LYS A 157 -22.03 16.09 7.61
N GLN A 158 -21.12 16.49 8.50
CA GLN A 158 -21.14 16.15 9.91
C GLN A 158 -21.44 17.38 10.77
N ARG A 159 -22.25 17.21 11.80
CA ARG A 159 -22.54 18.28 12.77
C ARG A 159 -21.36 18.40 13.74
N ALA A 160 -20.74 19.57 13.79
CA ALA A 160 -19.62 19.90 14.66
C ALA A 160 -20.03 20.96 15.71
N LEU A 161 -19.19 21.17 16.74
CA LEU A 161 -19.46 22.13 17.83
C LEU A 161 -19.75 23.56 17.33
N LEU A 162 -19.20 23.96 16.17
CA LEU A 162 -19.34 25.31 15.60
C LEU A 162 -20.06 25.34 14.23
N GLY A 163 -20.86 24.31 13.90
CA GLY A 163 -21.65 24.30 12.67
C GLY A 163 -21.65 22.95 11.95
N THR A 164 -21.65 22.99 10.62
CA THR A 164 -21.55 21.78 9.78
C THR A 164 -20.15 21.70 9.20
N LYS A 165 -19.45 20.59 9.43
CA LYS A 165 -18.18 20.27 8.79
C LYS A 165 -18.46 19.28 7.66
N THR A 166 -18.09 19.62 6.43
CA THR A 166 -18.06 18.64 5.34
C THR A 166 -16.73 17.90 5.40
N THR A 167 -16.78 16.58 5.34
CA THR A 167 -15.62 15.70 5.26
C THR A 167 -15.78 14.78 4.05
N GLU A 168 -14.70 14.55 3.33
CA GLU A 168 -14.68 13.58 2.24
C GLU A 168 -14.49 12.16 2.78
N ARG A 169 -15.21 11.21 2.18
CA ARG A 169 -15.08 9.78 2.46
C ARG A 169 -14.94 9.02 1.15
N HIS A 170 -13.99 8.11 1.08
CA HIS A 170 -13.89 7.16 -0.03
C HIS A 170 -14.93 6.05 0.12
N ARG A 171 -15.63 5.73 -0.97
CA ARG A 171 -16.59 4.65 -1.04
C ARG A 171 -16.36 3.81 -2.30
N ILE A 172 -16.57 2.50 -2.23
CA ILE A 172 -16.57 1.65 -3.43
C ILE A 172 -17.71 2.04 -4.39
N SER A 173 -17.41 2.08 -5.70
CA SER A 173 -18.46 2.26 -6.71
C SER A 173 -19.40 1.06 -6.75
N GLU A 174 -20.61 1.24 -7.30
CA GLU A 174 -21.59 0.14 -7.41
C GLU A 174 -21.02 -1.06 -8.18
N ARG A 175 -20.27 -0.79 -9.26
CA ARG A 175 -19.59 -1.81 -10.06
C ARG A 175 -18.55 -2.58 -9.24
N THR A 176 -17.75 -1.88 -8.42
CA THR A 176 -16.79 -2.53 -7.53
C THR A 176 -17.51 -3.38 -6.47
N ALA A 177 -18.61 -2.89 -5.92
CA ALA A 177 -19.39 -3.64 -4.93
C ALA A 177 -19.94 -4.95 -5.50
N GLN A 178 -20.46 -4.93 -6.73
CA GLN A 178 -20.90 -6.14 -7.43
C GLN A 178 -19.74 -7.12 -7.64
N PHE A 179 -18.60 -6.63 -8.15
CA PHE A 179 -17.42 -7.46 -8.39
C PHE A 179 -16.87 -8.13 -7.12
N LEU A 180 -16.83 -7.42 -5.99
CA LEU A 180 -16.33 -7.94 -4.72
C LEU A 180 -17.18 -9.07 -4.11
N THR A 181 -18.39 -9.31 -4.62
CA THR A 181 -19.22 -10.42 -4.14
C THR A 181 -18.60 -11.77 -4.51
N ASP A 182 -18.01 -11.86 -5.71
CA ASP A 182 -17.46 -13.10 -6.25
C ASP A 182 -15.93 -13.08 -6.37
N CYS A 183 -15.28 -11.97 -6.03
CA CYS A 183 -13.83 -11.83 -6.15
C CYS A 183 -13.09 -12.62 -5.06
N PRO A 184 -12.24 -13.61 -5.41
CA PRO A 184 -11.51 -14.38 -4.43
C PRO A 184 -10.30 -13.61 -3.89
N VAL A 185 -10.28 -13.39 -2.58
CA VAL A 185 -9.12 -12.81 -1.86
C VAL A 185 -8.09 -13.86 -1.45
N ASP A 186 -8.45 -15.14 -1.46
CA ASP A 186 -7.61 -16.25 -1.02
C ASP A 186 -6.25 -16.37 -1.73
N PRO A 187 -6.10 -16.06 -3.04
CA PRO A 187 -4.79 -16.06 -3.67
C PRO A 187 -3.80 -15.11 -3.00
N VAL A 188 -4.24 -13.93 -2.57
CA VAL A 188 -3.39 -12.94 -1.88
C VAL A 188 -3.04 -13.39 -0.47
N LYS A 189 -4.00 -13.97 0.26
CA LYS A 189 -3.74 -14.59 1.56
C LYS A 189 -2.72 -15.72 1.45
N ARG A 190 -2.88 -16.58 0.44
CA ARG A 190 -1.98 -17.70 0.18
C ARG A 190 -0.57 -17.18 -0.08
N LEU A 191 -0.42 -16.22 -0.98
CA LEU A 191 0.87 -15.58 -1.28
C LEU A 191 1.60 -15.08 -0.02
N ILE A 192 0.89 -14.35 0.85
CA ILE A 192 1.46 -13.85 2.11
C ILE A 192 1.82 -15.03 3.04
N SER A 193 0.91 -15.99 3.21
CA SER A 193 1.12 -17.14 4.10
C SER A 193 2.25 -18.07 3.63
N GLU A 194 2.42 -18.26 2.31
CA GLU A 194 3.48 -19.06 1.72
C GLU A 194 4.84 -18.42 1.97
N CYS A 195 4.96 -17.09 1.82
CA CYS A 195 6.18 -16.38 2.17
C CYS A 195 6.51 -16.52 3.66
N GLN A 196 5.51 -16.36 4.53
CA GLN A 196 5.65 -16.51 5.98
C GLN A 196 6.16 -17.90 6.38
N GLN A 197 5.63 -18.96 5.76
CA GLN A 197 5.92 -20.35 6.13
C GLN A 197 7.17 -20.89 5.45
N SER A 198 7.30 -20.69 4.14
CA SER A 198 8.35 -21.31 3.33
C SER A 198 9.61 -20.45 3.22
N HIS A 199 9.50 -19.13 3.44
CA HIS A 199 10.59 -18.17 3.27
C HIS A 199 10.71 -17.24 4.48
N ALA A 200 10.68 -17.79 5.70
CA ALA A 200 10.63 -17.04 6.96
C ALA A 200 11.71 -15.94 7.11
N GLU A 201 12.93 -16.17 6.59
CA GLU A 201 13.99 -15.15 6.59
C GLU A 201 13.65 -13.96 5.68
N VAL A 202 13.17 -14.21 4.47
CA VAL A 202 12.72 -13.17 3.54
C VAL A 202 11.53 -12.43 4.12
N TRP A 203 10.56 -13.15 4.69
CA TRP A 203 9.40 -12.53 5.33
C TRP A 203 9.79 -11.59 6.47
N LYS A 204 10.67 -12.04 7.37
CA LYS A 204 11.16 -11.20 8.48
C LYS A 204 11.84 -9.93 7.97
N LEU A 205 12.77 -10.07 7.02
CA LEU A 205 13.47 -8.92 6.46
C LEU A 205 12.50 -8.00 5.69
N LEU A 206 11.52 -8.54 4.97
CA LEU A 206 10.50 -7.75 4.29
C LEU A 206 9.72 -6.89 5.28
N GLN A 207 9.27 -7.46 6.40
CA GLN A 207 8.56 -6.69 7.44
C GLN A 207 9.43 -5.59 8.04
N GLU A 208 10.71 -5.87 8.32
CA GLU A 208 11.66 -4.89 8.85
C GLU A 208 11.90 -3.75 7.85
N GLU A 209 12.12 -4.07 6.58
CA GLU A 209 12.36 -3.10 5.52
C GLU A 209 11.11 -2.28 5.17
N VAL A 210 9.92 -2.87 5.21
CA VAL A 210 8.64 -2.15 5.04
C VAL A 210 8.45 -1.12 6.13
N LYS A 211 8.62 -1.52 7.40
CA LYS A 211 8.56 -0.59 8.53
C LYS A 211 9.60 0.52 8.41
N SER A 212 10.82 0.18 8.01
CA SER A 212 11.89 1.16 7.80
C SER A 212 11.56 2.16 6.69
N GLY A 213 11.02 1.70 5.56
CA GLY A 213 10.61 2.57 4.45
C GLY A 213 9.48 3.53 4.83
N LEU A 214 8.47 3.03 5.55
CA LEU A 214 7.36 3.83 6.07
C LEU A 214 7.83 4.89 7.09
N ARG A 215 8.74 4.52 8.01
CA ARG A 215 9.29 5.44 9.02
C ARG A 215 10.15 6.53 8.43
N ALA A 216 11.00 6.21 7.44
CA ALA A 216 11.85 7.20 6.78
C ALA A 216 11.05 8.37 6.20
N ARG A 217 9.79 8.13 5.79
CA ARG A 217 8.86 9.17 5.34
C ARG A 217 8.15 9.92 6.46
N THR A 218 7.91 9.27 7.59
CA THR A 218 7.26 9.89 8.75
C THR A 218 8.22 10.82 9.50
N GLU A 219 9.47 10.40 9.71
CA GLU A 219 10.50 11.19 10.42
C GLU A 219 11.00 12.40 9.62
N SER A 220 10.86 12.38 8.30
CA SER A 220 11.17 13.55 7.45
C SER A 220 10.17 14.71 7.64
N ASP A 221 8.95 14.42 8.10
CA ASP A 221 7.87 15.41 8.30
C ASP A 221 8.02 16.13 9.66
N ASP A 222 8.53 15.45 10.69
CA ASP A 222 8.79 16.02 12.01
C ASP A 222 10.01 16.95 12.06
N SER A 223 10.86 16.95 11.02
CA SER A 223 12.02 17.83 10.92
C SER A 223 11.69 19.19 10.29
N TYR A 224 10.86 19.99 10.97
CA TYR A 224 10.78 21.45 10.72
C TYR A 224 11.69 22.20 11.71
N PRO A 225 12.52 23.16 11.25
CA PRO A 225 13.29 24.02 12.15
C PRO A 225 12.35 24.95 12.94
N ALA A 226 12.67 25.14 14.22
CA ALA A 226 11.89 25.89 15.21
C ALA A 226 11.77 27.41 14.97
N ASP A 227 11.93 27.90 13.74
CA ASP A 227 11.92 29.32 13.42
C ASP A 227 10.93 29.63 12.27
N TYR A 228 9.64 29.67 12.59
CA TYR A 228 8.68 30.43 11.78
C TYR A 228 7.55 30.98 12.66
N SER A 229 7.78 32.16 13.22
CA SER A 229 6.71 33.02 13.77
C SER A 229 6.18 33.91 12.64
N PRO A 230 4.90 33.82 12.25
CA PRO A 230 4.31 34.83 11.40
C PRO A 230 3.98 36.07 12.25
N SER A 231 4.54 37.21 11.84
CA SER A 231 4.13 38.55 12.25
C SER A 231 2.78 38.94 11.66
#